data_AF-A0A3N5VP68-F1
#
_entry.id   AF-A0A3N5VP68-F1
#
_cell.length_a   1.000
_cell.length_b   1.000
_cell.length_c   1.000
_cell.angle_alpha   90.00
_cell.angle_beta   90.00
_cell.angle_gamma   90.00
#
_symmetry.space_group_name_H-M   'P 1'
#
loop_
_entity.id
_entity.type
_entity.pdbx_description
1 polymer ?
#
loop_
_entity_poly.entity_id
_entity_poly.type
_entity_poly.pdbx_seq_one_letter_code
_entity_poly.pdbx_strand_id
1 'polypeptide(L)'
;EWAPFDRIILTVCPWVIAPAWREQLKEGGRLVLPLDLGPLQHVVSFVRRGPELVSTATSVCAFMPIQGEYSSRQQPNAQAQVGPDPHLVMTSEKELPGVAERIASWLQEPFADYPTGVKATRRAILTGLFPWWDGRKLLADEGLVGLMAEADLAEQNIIPALVGWGGSWKGAATVGAIGEDGCALLTRPPGQVVPLLEYEQPQQDDRSFEIYARRFGRGEDAVQKLIKAVRRWEQAGRPDLFNISMRAVPADQPVTLAEGEHIWERPWTNLVVNFL
;
A
#
# COMPACT_ATOMS: atom_id res chain seq x y z
N GLU A 1 -14.62 -9.88 37.13
CA GLU A 1 -14.19 -9.53 35.76
C GLU A 1 -14.83 -10.51 34.76
N TRP A 2 -15.07 -10.09 33.51
CA TRP A 2 -15.81 -10.87 32.50
C TRP A 2 -14.92 -11.68 31.54
N ALA A 3 -13.60 -11.44 31.55
CA ALA A 3 -12.62 -12.19 30.77
C ALA A 3 -12.17 -13.47 31.51
N PRO A 4 -11.70 -14.51 30.80
CA PRO A 4 -11.49 -14.58 29.36
C PRO A 4 -12.76 -14.93 28.55
N PHE A 5 -12.87 -14.39 27.33
CA PHE A 5 -13.98 -14.60 26.41
C PHE A 5 -13.72 -15.76 25.43
N ASP A 6 -14.78 -16.47 25.05
CA ASP A 6 -14.72 -17.46 23.97
C ASP A 6 -14.62 -16.79 22.59
N ARG A 7 -15.24 -15.63 22.44
CA ARG A 7 -15.27 -14.85 21.19
C ARG A 7 -15.26 -13.35 21.47
N ILE A 8 -14.49 -12.62 20.68
CA ILE A 8 -14.52 -11.17 20.59
C ILE A 8 -14.83 -10.81 19.14
N ILE A 9 -15.82 -9.94 18.93
CA ILE A 9 -16.26 -9.53 17.60
C ILE A 9 -16.25 -8.00 17.56
N LEU A 10 -15.49 -7.43 16.62
CA LEU A 10 -15.46 -6.00 16.37
C LEU A 10 -16.36 -5.69 15.17
N THR A 11 -17.17 -4.64 15.30
CA THR A 11 -18.04 -4.11 14.23
C THR A 11 -17.54 -2.76 13.70
N VAL A 12 -16.27 -2.47 13.93
CA VAL A 12 -15.53 -1.30 13.44
C VAL A 12 -14.17 -1.76 12.96
N CYS A 13 -13.57 -1.08 11.99
CA CYS A 13 -12.35 -1.47 11.31
C CYS A 13 -11.12 -0.82 11.96
N PRO A 14 -10.37 -1.53 12.82
CA PRO A 14 -9.05 -1.11 13.21
C PRO A 14 -8.02 -1.31 12.11
N TRP A 15 -6.93 -0.55 12.22
CA TRP A 15 -5.68 -0.79 11.53
C TRP A 15 -4.73 -1.66 12.35
N VAL A 16 -4.86 -1.70 13.67
CA VAL A 16 -3.97 -2.46 14.56
C VAL A 16 -4.77 -3.40 15.45
N ILE A 17 -4.19 -4.55 15.78
CA ILE A 17 -4.78 -5.49 16.74
C ILE A 17 -4.24 -5.15 18.12
N ALA A 18 -5.12 -4.70 19.02
CA ALA A 18 -4.75 -4.33 20.37
C ALA A 18 -4.37 -5.55 21.22
N PRO A 19 -3.33 -5.48 22.07
CA PRO A 19 -2.94 -6.58 22.97
C PRO A 19 -4.08 -7.11 23.83
N ALA A 20 -4.91 -6.19 24.34
CA ALA A 20 -6.05 -6.52 25.20
C ALA A 20 -7.06 -7.46 24.54
N TRP A 21 -7.29 -7.34 23.23
CA TRP A 21 -8.23 -8.22 22.52
C TRP A 21 -7.72 -9.66 22.44
N ARG A 22 -6.40 -9.83 22.32
CA ARG A 22 -5.78 -11.16 22.37
C ARG A 22 -5.75 -11.71 23.80
N GLU A 23 -5.34 -10.89 24.76
CA GLU A 23 -5.15 -11.30 26.16
C GLU A 23 -6.44 -11.70 26.85
N GLN A 24 -7.53 -11.02 26.52
CA GLN A 24 -8.87 -11.31 27.03
C GLN A 24 -9.54 -12.51 26.33
N LEU A 25 -8.92 -13.12 25.33
CA LEU A 25 -9.46 -14.27 24.61
C LEU A 25 -8.97 -15.58 25.23
N LYS A 26 -9.82 -16.60 25.39
CA LYS A 26 -9.37 -17.94 25.79
C LYS A 26 -8.43 -18.54 24.73
N GLU A 27 -7.57 -19.48 25.13
CA GLU A 27 -6.86 -20.33 24.18
C GLU A 27 -7.87 -21.05 23.26
N GLY A 28 -7.64 -21.05 21.95
CA GLY A 28 -8.61 -21.55 20.95
C GLY A 28 -9.84 -20.66 20.75
N GLY A 29 -9.97 -19.55 21.49
CA GLY A 29 -11.03 -18.56 21.29
C GLY A 29 -10.87 -17.81 19.97
N ARG A 30 -11.95 -17.11 19.55
CA ARG A 30 -12.01 -16.44 18.24
C ARG A 30 -12.07 -14.93 18.33
N LEU A 31 -11.22 -14.26 17.56
CA LEU A 31 -11.29 -12.82 17.34
C LEU A 31 -11.74 -12.60 15.89
N VAL A 32 -12.89 -11.95 15.70
CA VAL A 32 -13.41 -11.59 14.38
C VAL A 32 -13.44 -10.07 14.27
N LEU A 33 -12.71 -9.52 13.31
CA LEU A 33 -12.70 -8.07 13.07
C LEU A 33 -12.56 -7.75 11.58
N PRO A 34 -13.15 -6.65 11.09
CA PRO A 34 -12.68 -6.00 9.88
C PRO A 34 -11.30 -5.36 10.17
N LEU A 35 -10.31 -5.63 9.34
CA LEU A 35 -8.94 -5.14 9.48
C LEU A 35 -8.57 -4.31 8.25
N ASP A 36 -8.05 -3.11 8.49
CA ASP A 36 -7.59 -2.18 7.45
C ASP A 36 -6.22 -2.63 6.93
N LEU A 37 -6.15 -3.00 5.64
CA LEU A 37 -4.92 -3.40 4.95
C LEU A 37 -4.47 -2.36 3.93
N GLY A 38 -4.95 -1.11 4.02
CA GLY A 38 -4.68 -0.04 3.07
C GLY A 38 -5.78 0.06 2.03
N PRO A 39 -5.58 -0.42 0.78
CA PRO A 39 -6.57 -0.25 -0.29
C PRO A 39 -7.82 -1.13 -0.13
N LEU A 40 -7.77 -2.17 0.71
CA LEU A 40 -8.90 -3.03 1.04
C LEU A 40 -8.99 -3.27 2.55
N GLN A 41 -10.21 -3.41 3.04
CA GLN A 41 -10.47 -3.96 4.37
C GLN A 41 -10.87 -5.42 4.24
N HIS A 42 -10.47 -6.24 5.22
CA HIS A 42 -10.85 -7.65 5.30
C HIS A 42 -11.50 -7.96 6.64
N VAL A 43 -12.67 -8.59 6.64
CA VAL A 43 -13.12 -9.32 7.83
C VAL A 43 -12.21 -10.54 7.96
N VAL A 44 -11.50 -10.63 9.08
CA VAL A 44 -10.60 -11.73 9.41
C VAL A 44 -11.13 -12.45 10.65
N SER A 45 -11.26 -13.77 10.54
CA SER A 45 -11.56 -14.65 11.68
C SER A 45 -10.27 -15.28 12.18
N PHE A 46 -9.76 -14.84 13.31
CA PHE A 46 -8.59 -15.40 13.98
C PHE A 46 -8.98 -16.43 15.04
N VAL A 47 -8.11 -17.43 15.23
CA VAL A 47 -8.10 -18.31 16.41
C VAL A 47 -6.82 -18.06 17.19
N ARG A 48 -6.93 -17.89 18.52
CA ARG A 48 -5.76 -17.79 19.40
C ARG A 48 -5.05 -19.13 19.50
N ARG A 49 -3.75 -19.11 19.21
CA ARG A 49 -2.82 -20.24 19.36
C ARG A 49 -1.60 -19.75 20.15
N GLY A 50 -1.62 -19.94 21.46
CA GLY A 50 -0.61 -19.40 22.37
C GLY A 50 -0.53 -17.87 22.31
N PRO A 51 0.62 -17.28 21.92
CA PRO A 51 0.76 -15.83 21.78
C PRO A 51 0.23 -15.29 20.46
N GLU A 52 -0.03 -16.14 19.46
CA GLU A 52 -0.44 -15.72 18.11
C GLU A 52 -1.96 -15.78 17.89
N LEU A 53 -2.40 -15.02 16.91
CA LEU A 53 -3.73 -15.10 16.32
C LEU A 53 -3.59 -15.61 14.89
N VAL A 54 -4.11 -16.78 14.57
CA VAL A 54 -3.98 -17.39 13.23
C VAL A 54 -5.29 -17.27 12.48
N SER A 55 -5.27 -16.70 11.27
CA SER A 55 -6.47 -16.55 10.45
C SER A 55 -7.03 -17.91 10.03
N THR A 56 -8.35 -18.02 10.03
CA THR A 56 -9.12 -19.19 9.59
C THR A 56 -10.00 -18.89 8.40
N ALA A 57 -10.32 -17.61 8.19
CA ALA A 57 -11.04 -17.09 7.04
C ALA A 57 -10.76 -15.59 6.88
N THR A 58 -10.77 -15.13 5.64
CA THR A 58 -10.65 -13.73 5.22
C THR A 58 -11.71 -13.43 4.17
N SER A 59 -12.28 -12.23 4.20
CA SER A 59 -13.22 -11.76 3.16
C SER A 59 -13.14 -10.25 3.04
N VAL A 60 -13.09 -9.73 1.82
CA VAL A 60 -13.17 -8.28 1.56
C VAL A 60 -14.45 -7.72 2.17
N CYS A 61 -14.35 -6.53 2.77
CA CYS A 61 -15.47 -5.84 3.40
C CYS A 61 -15.33 -4.32 3.31
N ALA A 62 -16.36 -3.61 3.78
CA ALA A 62 -16.32 -2.18 4.06
C ALA A 62 -17.02 -1.90 5.40
N PHE A 63 -16.27 -1.41 6.38
CA PHE A 63 -16.72 -1.05 7.72
C PHE A 63 -16.19 0.34 8.10
N MET A 64 -16.90 1.00 9.01
CA MET A 64 -16.45 2.28 9.56
C MET A 64 -15.12 2.12 10.29
N PRO A 65 -14.12 2.99 10.06
CA PRO A 65 -12.86 2.95 10.80
C PRO A 65 -13.07 3.16 12.29
N ILE A 66 -12.32 2.42 13.12
CA ILE A 66 -12.22 2.74 14.55
C ILE A 66 -11.59 4.13 14.72
N GLN A 67 -12.01 4.85 15.76
CA GLN A 67 -11.44 6.14 16.11
C GLN A 67 -10.30 5.97 17.12
N GLY A 68 -9.44 7.00 17.24
CA GLY A 68 -8.36 7.03 18.20
C GLY A 68 -7.12 6.25 17.76
N GLU A 69 -6.39 5.70 18.73
CA GLU A 69 -5.06 5.10 18.56
C GLU A 69 -5.04 3.85 17.66
N TYR A 70 -6.19 3.19 17.47
CA TYR A 70 -6.29 1.98 16.65
C TYR A 70 -6.61 2.25 15.17
N SER A 71 -6.76 3.53 14.79
CA SER A 71 -7.14 3.97 13.44
C SER A 71 -5.95 4.03 12.49
N SER A 72 -6.16 3.81 11.20
CA SER A 72 -5.15 4.01 10.15
C SER A 72 -4.69 5.46 10.01
N ARG A 73 -5.44 6.44 10.55
CA ARG A 73 -5.00 7.84 10.64
C ARG A 73 -3.73 8.03 11.49
N GLN A 74 -3.35 7.02 12.27
CA GLN A 74 -2.12 7.00 13.08
C GLN A 74 -0.94 6.32 12.36
N GLN A 75 -1.08 5.97 11.07
CA GLN A 75 0.01 5.37 10.30
C GLN A 75 1.20 6.32 10.23
N PRO A 76 2.44 5.85 10.49
CA PRO A 76 3.63 6.69 10.58
C PRO A 76 4.18 7.15 9.22
N ASN A 77 3.39 7.11 8.15
CA ASN A 77 3.87 7.51 6.82
C ASN A 77 4.22 9.00 6.84
N ALA A 78 5.49 9.30 6.59
CA ALA A 78 5.95 10.66 6.43
C ALA A 78 5.34 11.25 5.16
N GLN A 79 4.86 12.48 5.26
CA GLN A 79 4.36 13.25 4.12
C GLN A 79 5.21 14.50 3.95
N ALA A 80 5.54 14.82 2.70
CA ALA A 80 6.24 16.05 2.37
C ALA A 80 5.61 16.68 1.13
N GLN A 81 5.39 17.99 1.17
CA GLN A 81 4.89 18.75 0.03
C GLN A 81 5.94 18.77 -1.09
N VAL A 82 5.51 18.53 -2.32
CA VAL A 82 6.36 18.59 -3.53
C VAL A 82 6.01 19.86 -4.29
N GLY A 83 6.96 20.79 -4.37
CA GLY A 83 6.75 22.06 -5.07
C GLY A 83 5.81 23.02 -4.31
N PRO A 84 5.25 24.04 -4.98
CA PRO A 84 4.52 25.12 -4.32
C PRO A 84 3.08 24.77 -3.92
N ASP A 85 2.49 23.72 -4.47
CA ASP A 85 1.08 23.37 -4.27
C ASP A 85 0.91 22.38 -3.09
N PRO A 86 0.08 22.67 -2.08
CA PRO A 86 -0.13 21.79 -0.95
C PRO A 86 -0.85 20.47 -1.30
N HIS A 87 -1.50 20.39 -2.48
CA HIS A 87 -2.19 19.19 -2.94
C HIS A 87 -1.29 18.25 -3.76
N LEU A 88 0.01 18.53 -3.85
CA LEU A 88 1.01 17.59 -4.38
C LEU A 88 1.91 17.11 -3.24
N VAL A 89 1.75 15.84 -2.87
CA VAL A 89 2.43 15.26 -1.70
C VAL A 89 3.22 14.02 -2.06
N MET A 90 4.41 13.91 -1.49
CA MET A 90 5.21 12.69 -1.45
C MET A 90 4.91 11.94 -0.16
N THR A 91 4.78 10.62 -0.25
CA THR A 91 4.67 9.73 0.91
C THR A 91 5.84 8.76 0.99
N SER A 92 6.31 8.48 2.20
CA SER A 92 7.40 7.54 2.46
C SER A 92 7.26 6.91 3.85
N GLU A 93 7.93 5.77 4.08
CA GLU A 93 7.90 5.09 5.39
C GLU A 93 8.53 5.94 6.51
N LYS A 94 9.52 6.75 6.17
CA LYS A 94 10.24 7.64 7.09
C LYS A 94 10.44 9.01 6.46
N GLU A 95 10.78 10.00 7.27
CA GLU A 95 11.16 11.32 6.76
C GLU A 95 12.38 11.23 5.84
N LEU A 96 12.29 11.90 4.70
CA LEU A 96 13.35 11.97 3.69
C LEU A 96 13.65 13.45 3.37
N PRO A 97 14.44 14.15 4.22
CA PRO A 97 14.69 15.57 4.05
C PRO A 97 15.29 15.93 2.69
N GLY A 98 14.76 16.98 2.06
CA GLY A 98 15.26 17.48 0.77
C GLY A 98 14.85 16.66 -0.45
N VAL A 99 14.19 15.50 -0.28
CA VAL A 99 13.80 14.64 -1.43
C VAL A 99 12.65 15.25 -2.19
N ALA A 100 11.64 15.79 -1.50
CA ALA A 100 10.47 16.39 -2.13
C ALA A 100 10.83 17.58 -3.01
N GLU A 101 11.78 18.41 -2.57
CA GLU A 101 12.32 19.56 -3.31
C GLU A 101 13.08 19.10 -4.56
N ARG A 102 13.86 18.02 -4.45
CA ARG A 102 14.54 17.42 -5.62
C ARG A 102 13.56 16.85 -6.63
N ILE A 103 12.51 16.14 -6.18
CA ILE A 103 11.43 15.67 -7.06
C ILE A 103 10.77 16.85 -7.77
N ALA A 104 10.44 17.92 -7.05
CA ALA A 104 9.84 19.12 -7.65
C ALA A 104 10.72 19.73 -8.76
N SER A 105 12.05 19.76 -8.55
CA SER A 105 13.01 20.20 -9.57
C SER A 105 13.05 19.25 -10.77
N TRP A 106 13.16 17.94 -10.54
CA TRP A 106 13.28 16.95 -11.62
C TRP A 106 12.02 16.83 -12.47
N LEU A 107 10.83 17.06 -11.89
CA LEU A 107 9.57 17.09 -12.66
C LEU A 107 9.55 18.16 -13.76
N GLN A 108 10.42 19.18 -13.68
CA GLN A 108 10.57 20.22 -14.71
C GLN A 108 11.60 19.85 -15.80
N GLU A 109 12.35 18.77 -15.61
CA GLU A 109 13.39 18.34 -16.55
C GLU A 109 12.81 17.47 -17.68
N PRO A 110 13.52 17.36 -18.82
CA PRO A 110 13.15 16.43 -19.88
C PRO A 110 13.03 15.00 -19.36
N PHE A 111 12.01 14.30 -19.84
CA PHE A 111 11.72 12.92 -19.43
C PHE A 111 11.86 11.92 -20.58
N ALA A 112 12.00 10.65 -20.23
CA ALA A 112 11.95 9.53 -21.17
C ALA A 112 11.17 8.36 -20.56
N ASP A 113 10.36 7.69 -21.39
CA ASP A 113 9.50 6.58 -20.96
C ASP A 113 10.09 5.22 -21.34
N TYR A 114 10.09 4.29 -20.39
CA TYR A 114 10.67 2.96 -20.55
C TYR A 114 9.62 1.89 -20.25
N PRO A 115 9.35 0.95 -21.17
CA PRO A 115 8.40 -0.14 -20.93
C PRO A 115 8.95 -1.11 -19.89
N THR A 116 8.11 -1.51 -18.93
CA THR A 116 8.49 -2.56 -17.97
C THR A 116 8.40 -3.96 -18.59
N GLY A 117 7.61 -4.14 -19.66
CA GLY A 117 7.22 -5.43 -20.21
C GLY A 117 6.07 -6.10 -19.44
N VAL A 118 5.52 -5.44 -18.41
CA VAL A 118 4.44 -5.99 -17.57
C VAL A 118 3.13 -5.26 -17.87
N LYS A 119 2.10 -6.04 -18.21
CA LYS A 119 0.73 -5.55 -18.37
C LYS A 119 -0.12 -5.89 -17.16
N ALA A 120 -0.82 -4.91 -16.61
CA ALA A 120 -1.69 -5.07 -15.46
C ALA A 120 -2.97 -4.24 -15.62
N THR A 121 -4.01 -4.62 -14.88
CA THR A 121 -5.21 -3.77 -14.72
C THR A 121 -5.01 -2.82 -13.54
N ARG A 122 -5.79 -1.74 -13.50
CA ARG A 122 -5.80 -0.82 -12.35
C ARG A 122 -6.06 -1.57 -11.03
N ARG A 123 -6.99 -2.53 -11.04
CA ARG A 123 -7.30 -3.38 -9.88
C ARG A 123 -6.06 -4.14 -9.43
N ALA A 124 -5.36 -4.84 -10.33
CA ALA A 124 -4.17 -5.61 -9.99
C ALA A 124 -3.03 -4.73 -9.42
N ILE A 125 -2.91 -3.48 -9.89
CA ILE A 125 -1.94 -2.52 -9.34
C ILE A 125 -2.32 -2.12 -7.89
N LEU A 126 -3.58 -1.72 -7.68
CA LEU A 126 -4.04 -1.24 -6.38
C LEU A 126 -4.11 -2.34 -5.32
N THR A 127 -4.53 -3.55 -5.68
CA THR A 127 -4.73 -4.65 -4.73
C THR A 127 -3.55 -5.60 -4.68
N GLY A 128 -2.60 -5.51 -5.60
CA GLY A 128 -1.44 -6.39 -5.68
C GLY A 128 -0.13 -5.65 -5.63
N LEU A 129 0.23 -4.94 -6.69
CA LEU A 129 1.55 -4.31 -6.83
C LEU A 129 1.93 -3.41 -5.66
N PHE A 130 1.06 -2.45 -5.31
CA PHE A 130 1.37 -1.49 -4.23
C PHE A 130 1.42 -2.13 -2.83
N PRO A 131 0.40 -2.91 -2.39
CA PRO A 131 0.46 -3.58 -1.09
C PRO A 131 1.61 -4.58 -0.98
N TRP A 132 1.94 -5.26 -2.09
CA TRP A 132 3.03 -6.24 -2.09
C TRP A 132 4.40 -5.58 -1.88
N TRP A 133 4.61 -4.39 -2.46
CA TRP A 133 5.83 -3.63 -2.23
C TRP A 133 5.94 -3.05 -0.83
N ASP A 134 4.85 -2.46 -0.34
CA ASP A 134 4.77 -1.96 1.04
C ASP A 134 5.06 -3.11 2.03
N GLY A 135 4.47 -4.27 1.79
CA GLY A 135 4.67 -5.46 2.60
C GLY A 135 6.05 -6.09 2.56
N ARG A 136 6.84 -5.80 1.52
CA ARG A 136 8.24 -6.18 1.41
C ARG A 136 9.18 -5.08 1.90
N LYS A 137 8.65 -3.98 2.45
CA LYS A 137 9.39 -2.74 2.76
C LYS A 137 10.21 -2.21 1.59
N LEU A 138 9.81 -2.53 0.35
CA LEU A 138 10.52 -2.06 -0.84
C LEU A 138 10.41 -0.53 -0.96
N LEU A 139 9.37 0.08 -0.38
CA LEU A 139 9.29 1.53 -0.26
C LEU A 139 10.48 2.11 0.53
N ALA A 140 10.79 1.59 1.72
CA ALA A 140 11.95 2.07 2.48
C ALA A 140 13.30 1.56 1.96
N ASP A 141 13.41 0.27 1.66
CA ASP A 141 14.71 -0.39 1.43
C ASP A 141 15.27 -0.14 0.02
N GLU A 142 14.40 0.10 -0.98
CA GLU A 142 14.82 0.46 -2.34
C GLU A 142 14.68 1.97 -2.64
N GLY A 143 14.31 2.76 -1.63
CA GLY A 143 14.13 4.21 -1.77
C GLY A 143 12.98 4.58 -2.70
N LEU A 144 11.90 3.78 -2.68
CA LEU A 144 10.69 4.12 -3.41
C LEU A 144 9.79 5.04 -2.59
N VAL A 145 9.09 5.93 -3.27
CA VAL A 145 8.21 6.93 -2.66
C VAL A 145 6.85 6.90 -3.36
N GLY A 146 5.78 7.16 -2.62
CA GLY A 146 4.49 7.49 -3.23
C GLY A 146 4.49 8.96 -3.64
N LEU A 147 3.83 9.27 -4.75
CA LEU A 147 3.55 10.65 -5.15
C LEU A 147 2.06 10.75 -5.49
N MET A 148 1.38 11.72 -4.88
CA MET A 148 -0.05 11.88 -4.99
C MET A 148 -0.40 13.34 -5.28
N ALA A 149 -1.23 13.55 -6.30
CA ALA A 149 -1.89 14.81 -6.59
C ALA A 149 -3.36 14.69 -6.21
N GLU A 150 -3.86 15.63 -5.42
CA GLU A 150 -5.24 15.66 -4.94
C GLU A 150 -6.04 16.82 -5.56
N ALA A 151 -7.36 16.77 -5.40
CA ALA A 151 -8.27 17.83 -5.80
C ALA A 151 -8.08 18.21 -7.29
N ASP A 152 -8.00 19.50 -7.60
CA ASP A 152 -7.89 20.00 -8.98
C ASP A 152 -6.55 19.63 -9.63
N LEU A 153 -5.48 19.38 -8.86
CA LEU A 153 -4.21 18.94 -9.42
C LEU A 153 -4.28 17.53 -10.04
N ALA A 154 -5.19 16.68 -9.55
CA ALA A 154 -5.37 15.33 -10.07
C ALA A 154 -5.78 15.33 -11.56
N GLU A 155 -6.44 16.39 -12.03
CA GLU A 155 -6.91 16.56 -13.41
C GLU A 155 -5.86 17.21 -14.31
N GLN A 156 -4.86 17.88 -13.73
CA GLN A 156 -3.88 18.68 -14.47
C GLN A 156 -2.72 17.85 -15.04
N ASN A 157 -2.65 16.55 -14.73
CA ASN A 157 -1.61 15.64 -15.19
C ASN A 157 -0.18 16.16 -14.88
N ILE A 158 -0.03 16.83 -13.74
CA ILE A 158 1.24 17.41 -13.25
C ILE A 158 2.26 16.36 -12.83
N ILE A 159 1.80 15.14 -12.59
CA ILE A 159 2.61 13.95 -12.38
C ILE A 159 2.19 12.87 -13.37
N PRO A 160 3.11 11.98 -13.79
CA PRO A 160 2.78 10.86 -14.64
C PRO A 160 2.08 9.77 -13.82
N ALA A 161 0.81 10.01 -13.46
CA ALA A 161 0.07 9.13 -12.56
C ALA A 161 -0.19 7.74 -13.19
N LEU A 162 -0.07 6.70 -12.37
CA LEU A 162 -0.36 5.32 -12.78
C LEU A 162 -1.84 4.98 -12.53
N VAL A 163 -2.38 5.46 -11.41
CA VAL A 163 -3.76 5.21 -10.95
C VAL A 163 -4.43 6.51 -10.54
N GLY A 164 -5.74 6.58 -10.71
CA GLY A 164 -6.55 7.73 -10.29
C GLY A 164 -7.90 7.30 -9.75
N TRP A 165 -8.53 8.19 -8.99
CA TRP A 165 -9.88 8.07 -8.44
C TRP A 165 -10.60 9.42 -8.51
N GLY A 166 -11.90 9.36 -8.75
CA GLY A 166 -12.80 10.49 -8.88
C GLY A 166 -13.92 10.47 -7.84
N GLY A 167 -14.93 11.31 -8.07
CA GLY A 167 -16.04 11.54 -7.14
C GLY A 167 -15.80 12.77 -6.26
N SER A 168 -16.39 12.78 -5.06
CA SER A 168 -16.29 13.90 -4.11
C SER A 168 -14.88 14.14 -3.57
N TRP A 169 -14.02 13.12 -3.65
CA TRP A 169 -12.60 13.23 -3.33
C TRP A 169 -11.81 12.69 -4.53
N LYS A 170 -11.13 13.57 -5.25
CA LYS A 170 -10.37 13.24 -6.46
C LYS A 170 -8.90 13.14 -6.14
N GLY A 171 -8.21 12.19 -6.77
CA GLY A 171 -6.79 12.05 -6.63
C GLY A 171 -6.17 11.19 -7.73
N ALA A 172 -4.88 11.40 -7.95
CA ALA A 172 -4.06 10.65 -8.87
C ALA A 172 -2.74 10.31 -8.18
N ALA A 173 -2.28 9.08 -8.34
CA ALA A 173 -1.09 8.60 -7.64
C ALA A 173 -0.17 7.79 -8.54
N THR A 174 1.10 7.80 -8.17
CA THR A 174 2.14 6.93 -8.70
C THR A 174 3.13 6.54 -7.60
N VAL A 175 3.98 5.56 -7.90
CA VAL A 175 5.15 5.19 -7.10
C VAL A 175 6.39 5.55 -7.90
N GLY A 176 7.37 6.12 -7.23
CA GLY A 176 8.64 6.51 -7.80
C GLY A 176 9.83 5.86 -7.12
N ALA A 177 10.97 5.84 -7.81
CA ALA A 177 12.27 5.56 -7.21
C ALA A 177 13.13 6.83 -7.25
N ILE A 178 13.94 7.02 -6.22
CA ILE A 178 14.90 8.13 -6.14
C ILE A 178 16.30 7.62 -6.51
N GLY A 179 16.92 8.30 -7.47
CA GLY A 179 18.33 8.16 -7.84
C GLY A 179 19.16 9.33 -7.29
N GLU A 180 20.45 9.32 -7.59
CA GLU A 180 21.38 10.37 -7.16
C GLU A 180 21.10 11.70 -7.87
N ASP A 181 21.00 11.66 -9.20
CA ASP A 181 20.84 12.83 -10.08
C ASP A 181 19.49 12.85 -10.83
N GLY A 182 18.50 12.10 -10.35
CA GLY A 182 17.19 12.03 -10.97
C GLY A 182 16.23 11.12 -10.24
N CYS A 183 15.00 11.03 -10.73
CA CYS A 183 14.01 10.06 -10.26
C CYS A 183 13.38 9.33 -11.43
N ALA A 184 12.65 8.27 -11.12
CA ALA A 184 11.74 7.64 -12.05
C ALA A 184 10.38 7.48 -11.39
N LEU A 185 9.30 7.65 -12.13
CA LEU A 185 7.92 7.47 -11.67
C LEU A 185 7.24 6.42 -12.55
N LEU A 186 6.43 5.53 -11.98
CA LEU A 186 5.62 4.63 -12.80
C LEU A 186 4.56 5.44 -13.55
N THR A 187 4.22 5.03 -14.76
CA THR A 187 3.23 5.73 -15.58
C THR A 187 2.48 4.76 -16.46
N ARG A 188 1.33 5.22 -16.96
CA ARG A 188 0.64 4.59 -18.09
C ARG A 188 1.43 4.77 -19.39
N PRO A 189 1.10 4.01 -20.46
CA PRO A 189 1.76 4.16 -21.75
C PRO A 189 1.78 5.61 -22.24
N PRO A 190 2.82 6.04 -22.97
CA PRO A 190 2.93 7.41 -23.47
C PRO A 190 1.66 7.87 -24.20
N GLY A 191 1.17 9.06 -23.85
CA GLY A 191 -0.07 9.63 -24.40
C GLY A 191 -1.37 9.13 -23.75
N GLN A 192 -1.32 8.17 -22.83
CA GLN A 192 -2.49 7.77 -22.04
C GLN A 192 -2.59 8.59 -20.75
N VAL A 193 -3.62 9.41 -20.66
CA VAL A 193 -3.98 10.13 -19.42
C VAL A 193 -4.63 9.15 -18.45
N VAL A 194 -4.35 9.31 -17.16
CA VAL A 194 -4.98 8.50 -16.11
C VAL A 194 -6.49 8.83 -16.03
N PRO A 195 -7.39 7.82 -16.04
CA PRO A 195 -8.80 8.05 -15.78
C PRO A 195 -9.02 8.24 -14.28
N LEU A 196 -9.82 9.25 -13.93
CA LEU A 196 -10.30 9.46 -12.57
C LEU A 196 -11.66 8.78 -12.41
N LEU A 197 -11.67 7.63 -11.75
CA LEU A 197 -12.84 6.75 -11.67
C LEU A 197 -13.49 6.81 -10.30
N GLU A 198 -14.82 6.87 -10.27
CA GLU A 198 -15.58 6.77 -9.04
C GLU A 198 -15.47 5.37 -8.41
N TYR A 199 -15.39 5.33 -7.08
CA TYR A 199 -15.25 4.08 -6.32
C TYR A 199 -16.44 3.12 -6.55
N GLU A 200 -17.64 3.68 -6.77
CA GLU A 200 -18.88 2.94 -6.97
C GLU A 200 -18.96 2.27 -8.35
N GLN A 201 -18.03 2.56 -9.27
CA GLN A 201 -18.01 2.04 -10.64
C GLN A 201 -16.70 1.29 -10.97
N PRO A 202 -16.35 0.24 -10.21
CA PRO A 202 -15.03 -0.41 -10.30
C PRO A 202 -14.75 -1.09 -11.65
N GLN A 203 -15.78 -1.36 -12.46
CA GLN A 203 -15.65 -2.04 -13.75
C GLN A 203 -15.14 -1.13 -14.88
N GLN A 204 -15.07 0.18 -14.70
CA GLN A 204 -14.76 1.13 -15.78
C GLN A 204 -13.29 1.09 -16.27
N ASP A 205 -12.37 0.47 -15.54
CA ASP A 205 -10.95 0.37 -15.93
C ASP A 205 -10.32 -0.97 -15.57
N ASP A 206 -10.95 -2.05 -16.03
CA ASP A 206 -10.35 -3.39 -15.98
C ASP A 206 -9.55 -3.73 -17.26
N ARG A 207 -9.34 -2.75 -18.14
CA ARG A 207 -8.48 -2.95 -19.32
C ARG A 207 -7.02 -3.00 -18.87
N SER A 208 -6.33 -4.07 -19.26
CA SER A 208 -4.90 -4.16 -19.03
C SER A 208 -4.14 -3.14 -19.87
N PHE A 209 -3.17 -2.46 -19.26
CA PHE A 209 -2.21 -1.62 -19.96
C PHE A 209 -0.79 -1.99 -19.53
N GLU A 210 0.19 -1.68 -20.36
CA GLU A 210 1.59 -1.87 -20.01
C GLU A 210 2.03 -0.79 -19.03
N ILE A 211 2.69 -1.19 -17.94
CA ILE A 211 3.26 -0.27 -16.97
C ILE A 211 4.58 0.26 -17.56
N TYR A 212 4.79 1.56 -17.50
CA TYR A 212 6.03 2.23 -17.91
C TYR A 212 6.71 2.84 -16.68
N ALA A 213 8.01 3.07 -16.78
CA ALA A 213 8.76 3.93 -15.88
C ALA A 213 9.17 5.19 -16.64
N ARG A 214 8.77 6.37 -16.16
CA ARG A 214 9.18 7.67 -16.68
C ARG A 214 10.38 8.18 -15.90
N ARG A 215 11.51 8.34 -16.58
CA ARG A 215 12.74 8.94 -16.05
C ARG A 215 12.66 10.45 -16.08
N PHE A 216 13.09 11.09 -15.01
CA PHE A 216 13.35 12.53 -14.94
C PHE A 216 14.82 12.76 -14.55
N GLY A 217 15.42 13.84 -15.05
CA GLY A 217 16.83 14.12 -14.88
C GLY A 217 17.74 13.02 -15.40
N ARG A 218 18.76 12.60 -14.63
CA ARG A 218 19.72 11.54 -14.99
C ARG A 218 19.45 10.19 -14.30
N GLY A 219 18.26 9.98 -13.76
CA GLY A 219 17.89 8.82 -12.91
C GLY A 219 17.74 7.47 -13.63
N GLU A 220 18.77 7.01 -14.35
CA GLU A 220 18.74 5.69 -15.01
C GLU A 220 18.69 4.55 -13.97
N ASP A 221 19.38 4.68 -12.84
CA ASP A 221 19.32 3.73 -11.73
C ASP A 221 17.90 3.62 -11.15
N ALA A 222 17.19 4.75 -11.03
CA ALA A 222 15.81 4.81 -10.59
C ALA A 222 14.85 4.07 -11.54
N VAL A 223 15.06 4.20 -12.85
CA VAL A 223 14.30 3.43 -13.87
C VAL A 223 14.52 1.93 -13.66
N GLN A 224 15.77 1.50 -13.53
CA GLN A 224 16.09 0.08 -13.35
C GLN A 224 15.51 -0.48 -12.06
N LYS A 225 15.52 0.28 -10.96
CA LYS A 225 14.86 -0.08 -9.69
C LYS A 225 13.37 -0.34 -9.90
N LEU A 226 12.64 0.59 -10.52
CA LEU A 226 11.20 0.42 -10.77
C LEU A 226 10.89 -0.76 -11.69
N ILE A 227 11.59 -0.90 -12.81
CA ILE A 227 11.37 -2.02 -13.74
C ILE A 227 11.63 -3.36 -13.03
N LYS A 228 12.70 -3.45 -12.25
CA LYS A 228 13.02 -4.64 -11.47
C LYS A 228 11.94 -4.93 -10.43
N ALA A 229 11.45 -3.93 -9.71
CA ALA A 229 10.38 -4.09 -8.72
C ALA A 229 9.08 -4.60 -9.36
N VAL A 230 8.70 -4.05 -10.53
CA VAL A 230 7.49 -4.46 -11.27
C VAL A 230 7.62 -5.90 -11.78
N ARG A 231 8.78 -6.26 -12.35
CA ARG A 231 9.04 -7.62 -12.84
C ARG A 231 9.14 -8.64 -11.72
N ARG A 232 9.62 -8.26 -10.54
CA ARG A 232 9.62 -9.15 -9.36
C ARG A 232 8.19 -9.48 -8.91
N TRP A 233 7.27 -8.52 -8.97
CA TRP A 233 5.85 -8.78 -8.69
C TRP A 233 5.24 -9.74 -9.70
N GLU A 234 5.53 -9.55 -10.99
CA GLU A 234 5.13 -10.47 -12.07
C GLU A 234 5.67 -11.88 -11.84
N GLN A 235 6.98 -12.01 -11.55
CA GLN A 235 7.66 -13.29 -11.32
C GLN A 235 7.16 -14.00 -10.05
N ALA A 236 6.67 -13.26 -9.06
CA ALA A 236 6.04 -13.80 -7.85
C ALA A 236 4.60 -14.28 -8.09
N GLY A 237 4.09 -14.24 -9.32
CA GLY A 237 2.74 -14.69 -9.65
C GLY A 237 1.65 -13.63 -9.41
N ARG A 238 2.02 -12.35 -9.32
CA ARG A 238 1.12 -11.21 -9.07
C ARG A 238 0.29 -11.36 -7.78
N PRO A 239 0.95 -11.54 -6.62
CA PRO A 239 0.26 -11.62 -5.33
C PRO A 239 -0.66 -10.41 -5.13
N ASP A 240 -1.86 -10.67 -4.57
CA ASP A 240 -2.87 -9.65 -4.30
C ASP A 240 -3.63 -9.88 -2.98
N LEU A 241 -4.31 -8.83 -2.52
CA LEU A 241 -5.03 -8.84 -1.27
C LEU A 241 -6.32 -9.68 -1.28
N PHE A 242 -6.78 -10.22 -2.42
CA PHE A 242 -8.01 -11.02 -2.46
C PHE A 242 -7.80 -12.44 -1.96
N ASN A 243 -6.58 -12.97 -2.10
CA ASN A 243 -6.25 -14.32 -1.68
C ASN A 243 -5.10 -14.28 -0.66
N ILE A 244 -5.44 -14.00 0.59
CA ILE A 244 -4.47 -13.90 1.68
C ILE A 244 -4.87 -14.73 2.89
N SER A 245 -3.85 -15.28 3.54
CA SER A 245 -3.91 -15.74 4.93
C SER A 245 -2.96 -14.90 5.78
N MET A 246 -3.24 -14.82 7.07
CA MET A 246 -2.39 -14.06 7.97
C MET A 246 -2.34 -14.64 9.38
N ARG A 247 -1.29 -14.30 10.10
CA ARG A 247 -1.20 -14.46 11.55
C ARG A 247 -0.74 -13.16 12.18
N ALA A 248 -1.32 -12.85 13.33
CA ALA A 248 -0.97 -11.69 14.13
C ALA A 248 -0.09 -12.15 15.28
N VAL A 249 1.12 -11.60 15.35
CA VAL A 249 2.15 -11.93 16.35
C VAL A 249 2.43 -10.67 17.15
N PRO A 250 2.45 -10.71 18.50
CA PRO A 250 2.81 -9.53 19.29
C PRO A 250 4.15 -8.94 18.83
N ALA A 251 4.26 -7.62 18.77
CA ALA A 251 5.41 -6.93 18.19
C ALA A 251 6.72 -7.16 18.97
N ASP A 252 6.62 -7.50 20.26
CA ASP A 252 7.74 -7.85 21.14
C ASP A 252 8.17 -9.33 21.02
N GLN A 253 7.46 -10.13 20.24
CA GLN A 253 7.77 -11.54 20.00
C GLN A 253 8.58 -11.71 18.71
N PRO A 254 9.55 -12.64 18.67
CA PRO A 254 10.27 -12.95 17.45
C PRO A 254 9.33 -13.54 16.40
N VAL A 255 9.48 -13.09 15.15
CA VAL A 255 8.73 -13.61 14.00
C VAL A 255 9.68 -14.43 13.13
N THR A 256 9.40 -15.73 12.97
CA THR A 256 10.03 -16.56 11.95
C THR A 256 9.13 -16.61 10.73
N LEU A 257 9.63 -16.20 9.55
CA LEU A 257 8.86 -16.21 8.30
C LEU A 257 9.09 -17.52 7.55
N ALA A 258 8.00 -18.14 7.10
CA ALA A 258 8.05 -19.20 6.09
C ALA A 258 8.30 -18.62 4.69
N GLU A 259 8.61 -19.47 3.72
CA GLU A 259 8.74 -19.06 2.32
C GLU A 259 7.42 -18.45 1.82
N GLY A 260 7.49 -17.25 1.24
CA GLY A 260 6.31 -16.51 0.78
C GLY A 260 5.61 -15.66 1.85
N GLU A 261 5.97 -15.79 3.13
CA GLU A 261 5.44 -14.91 4.18
C GLU A 261 6.13 -13.53 4.17
N HIS A 262 5.34 -12.51 4.47
CA HIS A 262 5.75 -11.11 4.56
C HIS A 262 5.32 -10.53 5.91
N ILE A 263 6.15 -9.68 6.50
CA ILE A 263 5.84 -9.04 7.77
C ILE A 263 5.42 -7.60 7.53
N TRP A 264 4.22 -7.25 7.99
CA TRP A 264 3.76 -5.87 8.09
C TRP A 264 3.79 -5.49 9.56
N GLU A 265 4.80 -4.70 9.90
CA GLU A 265 4.97 -4.19 11.25
C GLU A 265 3.89 -3.15 11.53
N ARG A 266 3.23 -3.30 12.67
CA ARG A 266 2.26 -2.31 13.17
C ARG A 266 2.45 -2.16 14.67
N PRO A 267 1.98 -1.04 15.27
CA PRO A 267 1.96 -0.91 16.72
C PRO A 267 1.39 -2.15 17.40
N TRP A 268 2.14 -2.67 18.38
CA TRP A 268 1.83 -3.83 19.23
C TRP A 268 1.71 -5.20 18.56
N THR A 269 1.45 -5.28 17.26
CA THR A 269 1.24 -6.54 16.56
C THR A 269 1.85 -6.51 15.16
N ASN A 270 2.74 -7.45 14.88
CA ASN A 270 3.22 -7.78 13.55
C ASN A 270 2.17 -8.63 12.82
N LEU A 271 1.74 -8.21 11.64
CA LEU A 271 0.93 -9.04 10.76
C LEU A 271 1.85 -9.80 9.81
N VAL A 272 1.87 -11.12 9.95
CA VAL A 272 2.51 -11.97 8.96
C VAL A 272 1.48 -12.35 7.92
N VAL A 273 1.69 -11.92 6.68
CA VAL A 273 0.77 -12.09 5.56
C VAL A 273 1.37 -13.06 4.56
N ASN A 274 0.57 -14.00 4.08
CA ASN A 274 0.91 -14.91 3.00
C ASN A 274 -0.09 -14.72 1.87
N PHE A 275 0.42 -14.44 0.67
CA PHE A 275 -0.37 -14.35 -0.55
C PHE A 275 -0.51 -15.75 -1.16
N LEU A 276 -1.74 -16.23 -1.33
CA LEU A 276 -2.08 -17.60 -1.69
C LEU A 276 -2.31 -17.79 -3.20
#